data_AF-A0A7K1CWB6-F1
#
_entry.id   AF-A0A7K1CWB6-F1
#
_cell.length_a   1.000
_cell.length_b   1.000
_cell.length_c   1.000
_cell.angle_alpha   90.00
_cell.angle_beta   90.00
_cell.angle_gamma   90.00
#
_symmetry.space_group_name_H-M   'P 1'
#
loop_
_entity.id
_entity.type
_entity.pdbx_description
1 polymer ?
#
loop_
_entity_poly.entity_id
_entity_poly.type
_entity_poly.pdbx_seq_one_letter_code
_entity_poly.pdbx_strand_id
1 'polypeptide(L)'
;MTGKFAGRILVLGAGSVSQCSVPLLIENVVVNPNQITVLDFKDNKHRFTDPIVKGINFLIEKVTRENMSTRLAQLVSAGDVLLDLAWNIDANEIIGWCHENNV
;
A
#
# COMPACT_ATOMS: atom_id res chain seq x y z
N MET A 1 25.44 -5.53 -2.89
CA MET A 1 24.35 -5.79 -1.93
C MET A 1 23.35 -4.66 -2.08
N THR A 2 22.24 -4.90 -2.76
CA THR A 2 21.15 -3.93 -2.85
C THR A 2 20.52 -3.84 -1.45
N GLY A 3 20.53 -2.64 -0.85
CA GLY A 3 19.98 -2.43 0.49
C GLY A 3 18.47 -2.69 0.52
N LYS A 4 17.97 -3.20 1.65
CA LYS A 4 16.52 -3.29 1.90
C LYS A 4 15.92 -1.88 1.98
N PHE A 5 14.67 -1.73 1.55
CA PHE A 5 13.94 -0.47 1.53
C PHE A 5 13.48 -0.08 2.94
N ALA A 6 13.79 1.15 3.35
CA ALA A 6 13.50 1.66 4.69
C ALA A 6 12.23 2.54 4.77
N GLY A 7 11.67 2.97 3.63
CA GLY A 7 10.42 3.74 3.58
C GLY A 7 9.17 2.88 3.75
N ARG A 8 8.01 3.53 3.78
CA ARG A 8 6.70 2.85 3.83
C ARG A 8 6.25 2.41 2.44
N ILE A 9 5.45 1.36 2.39
CA ILE A 9 4.78 0.91 1.17
C ILE A 9 3.28 0.87 1.43
N LEU A 10 2.53 1.70 0.71
CA LEU A 10 1.06 1.62 0.67
C LEU A 10 0.65 0.77 -0.54
N VAL A 11 -0.10 -0.30 -0.28
CA VAL A 11 -0.70 -1.13 -1.32
C VAL A 11 -2.20 -0.81 -1.37
N LEU A 12 -2.64 -0.23 -2.48
CA LEU A 12 -4.07 -0.01 -2.72
C LEU A 12 -4.69 -1.24 -3.37
N GLY A 13 -5.77 -1.76 -2.78
CA GLY A 13 -6.44 -2.97 -3.20
C GLY A 13 -5.91 -4.23 -2.51
N ALA A 14 -6.84 -5.10 -2.12
CA ALA A 14 -6.63 -6.40 -1.48
C ALA A 14 -7.08 -7.55 -2.39
N GLY A 15 -6.87 -7.39 -3.71
CA GLY A 15 -7.20 -8.36 -4.75
C GLY A 15 -6.17 -9.49 -4.87
N SER A 16 -6.32 -10.31 -5.92
CA SER A 16 -5.42 -11.44 -6.22
C SER A 16 -3.97 -11.00 -6.42
N VAL A 17 -3.75 -9.88 -7.12
CA VAL A 17 -2.40 -9.38 -7.37
C VAL A 17 -1.71 -8.99 -6.06
N SER A 18 -2.40 -8.29 -5.17
CA SER A 18 -1.87 -7.91 -3.85
C SER A 18 -1.54 -9.12 -2.98
N GLN A 19 -2.33 -10.20 -3.02
CA GLN A 19 -2.03 -11.45 -2.31
C GLN A 19 -0.72 -12.09 -2.77
N CYS A 20 -0.37 -11.96 -4.05
CA CYS A 20 0.89 -12.47 -4.58
C CYS A 20 2.05 -11.52 -4.29
N SER A 21 1.84 -10.20 -4.39
CA SER A 21 2.90 -9.20 -4.25
C SER A 21 3.35 -8.99 -2.80
N VAL A 22 2.41 -8.91 -1.85
CA VAL A 22 2.72 -8.58 -0.45
C VAL A 22 3.71 -9.55 0.21
N PRO A 23 3.57 -10.89 0.08
CA PRO A 23 4.56 -11.82 0.60
C PRO A 23 5.98 -11.58 0.05
N LEU A 24 6.09 -11.28 -1.26
CA LEU A 24 7.37 -11.01 -1.91
C LEU A 24 8.01 -9.71 -1.40
N LEU A 25 7.21 -8.68 -1.14
CA LEU A 25 7.68 -7.42 -0.54
C LEU A 25 8.24 -7.66 0.86
N ILE A 26 7.56 -8.45 1.69
CA ILE A 26 8.00 -8.81 3.04
C ILE A 26 9.34 -9.55 2.99
N GLU A 27 9.48 -10.51 2.08
CA GLU A 27 10.66 -11.36 2.00
C GLU A 27 11.88 -10.63 1.43
N ASN A 28 11.68 -9.81 0.40
CA ASN A 28 12.78 -9.35 -0.45
C ASN A 28 13.00 -7.83 -0.45
N VAL A 29 12.02 -7.03 -0.05
CA VAL A 29 12.07 -5.56 -0.24
C VAL A 29 12.23 -4.82 1.07
N VAL A 30 11.29 -4.99 2.01
CA VAL A 30 11.26 -4.18 3.24
C VAL A 30 12.18 -4.72 4.33
N VAL A 31 12.60 -3.83 5.23
CA VAL A 31 13.34 -4.19 6.45
C VAL A 31 12.42 -4.89 7.45
N ASN A 32 11.23 -4.35 7.66
CA ASN A 32 10.21 -4.81 8.60
C ASN A 32 8.82 -4.87 7.93
N PRO A 33 8.00 -5.89 8.23
CA PRO A 33 6.65 -6.00 7.64
C PRO A 33 5.71 -4.83 7.95
N ASN A 34 5.88 -4.15 9.10
CA ASN A 34 5.07 -3.00 9.51
C ASN A 34 5.23 -1.76 8.61
N GLN A 35 6.21 -1.76 7.70
CA GLN A 35 6.35 -0.74 6.66
C GLN A 35 5.24 -0.86 5.61
N ILE A 36 4.61 -2.03 5.48
CA ILE A 36 3.56 -2.30 4.49
C ILE A 36 2.19 -2.02 5.10
N THR A 37 1.39 -1.25 4.39
CA THR A 37 -0.04 -1.06 4.68
C THR A 37 -0.86 -1.47 3.46
N VAL A 38 -1.75 -2.44 3.62
CA VAL A 38 -2.76 -2.78 2.60
C VAL A 38 -4.05 -2.05 2.91
N LEU A 39 -4.61 -1.34 1.93
CA LEU A 39 -5.87 -0.61 2.05
C LEU A 39 -6.86 -1.08 0.99
N ASP A 40 -8.05 -1.50 1.41
CA ASP A 40 -9.17 -1.84 0.52
C ASP A 40 -10.48 -1.42 1.19
N PHE A 41 -11.52 -1.13 0.42
CA PHE A 41 -12.84 -0.80 0.96
C PHE A 41 -13.69 -2.03 1.28
N LYS A 42 -13.35 -3.20 0.72
CA LYS A 42 -13.96 -4.49 1.03
C LYS A 42 -13.18 -5.19 2.13
N ASP A 43 -13.89 -5.87 3.03
CA ASP A 43 -13.25 -6.75 4.00
C ASP A 43 -12.72 -8.03 3.33
N ASN A 44 -11.46 -7.94 2.88
CA ASN A 44 -10.69 -9.05 2.35
C ASN A 44 -9.60 -9.51 3.34
N LYS A 45 -9.70 -9.13 4.62
CA LYS A 45 -8.64 -9.35 5.61
C LYS A 45 -8.27 -10.83 5.77
N HIS A 46 -9.26 -11.72 5.64
CA HIS A 46 -9.08 -13.17 5.68
C HIS A 46 -8.07 -13.70 4.64
N ARG A 47 -7.86 -12.98 3.53
CA ARG A 47 -6.91 -13.35 2.45
C ARG A 47 -5.46 -12.95 2.78
N PHE A 48 -5.26 -12.16 3.83
CA PHE A 48 -3.96 -11.62 4.26
C PHE A 48 -3.57 -12.10 5.65
N THR A 49 -4.14 -13.23 6.12
CA THR A 49 -3.89 -13.76 7.47
C THR A 49 -2.40 -13.91 7.76
N ASP A 50 -1.62 -14.56 6.89
CA ASP A 50 -0.19 -14.75 7.12
C ASP A 50 0.61 -13.44 7.09
N PRO A 51 0.45 -12.54 6.08
CA PRO A 51 1.05 -11.21 6.15
C PRO A 51 0.71 -10.41 7.42
N ILE A 52 -0.54 -10.47 7.89
CA ILE A 52 -0.99 -9.76 9.09
C ILE A 52 -0.31 -10.33 10.33
N VAL A 53 -0.19 -11.66 10.44
CA VAL A 53 0.58 -12.31 11.51
C VAL A 53 2.06 -11.89 11.48
N LYS A 54 2.63 -11.71 10.28
CA LYS A 54 3.99 -11.18 10.11
C LYS A 54 4.11 -9.69 10.48
N GLY A 55 3.00 -8.96 10.65
CA GLY A 55 2.98 -7.60 11.19
C GLY A 55 2.75 -6.49 10.17
N ILE A 56 2.19 -6.78 8.98
CA ILE A 56 1.70 -5.71 8.10
C ILE A 56 0.49 -4.99 8.71
N ASN A 57 0.22 -3.77 8.26
CA ASN A 57 -1.04 -3.08 8.56
C ASN A 57 -2.09 -3.43 7.49
N PHE A 58 -3.35 -3.56 7.92
CA PHE A 58 -4.48 -3.77 7.01
C PHE A 58 -5.63 -2.83 7.39
N LEU A 59 -6.02 -1.96 6.47
CA LEU A 59 -7.05 -0.95 6.68
C LEU A 59 -8.24 -1.23 5.76
N ILE A 60 -9.44 -1.22 6.33
CA ILE A 60 -10.69 -1.38 5.59
C ILE A 60 -11.34 -0.01 5.44
N GLU A 61 -10.99 0.69 4.37
CA GLU A 61 -11.40 2.07 4.14
C GLU A 61 -11.60 2.36 2.65
N LYS A 62 -12.51 3.28 2.33
CA LYS A 62 -12.76 3.70 0.95
C LYS A 62 -12.02 4.99 0.65
N VAL A 63 -11.10 4.91 -0.30
CA VAL A 63 -10.55 6.10 -0.94
C VAL A 63 -11.51 6.57 -2.04
N THR A 64 -11.87 7.85 -1.97
CA THR A 64 -12.69 8.55 -2.97
C THR A 64 -11.90 9.76 -3.46
N ARG A 65 -12.32 10.34 -4.58
CA ARG A 65 -11.66 11.52 -5.14
C ARG A 65 -11.57 12.68 -4.14
N GLU A 66 -12.61 12.85 -3.33
CA GLU A 66 -12.72 13.94 -2.35
C GLU A 66 -11.78 13.74 -1.15
N ASN A 67 -11.48 12.49 -0.79
CA ASN A 67 -10.65 12.18 0.39
C ASN A 67 -9.25 11.70 0.05
N MET A 68 -8.95 11.41 -1.22
CA MET A 68 -7.71 10.76 -1.66
C MET A 68 -6.48 11.47 -1.13
N SER A 69 -6.36 12.78 -1.37
CA SER A 69 -5.17 13.53 -0.95
C SER A 69 -4.91 13.43 0.54
N THR A 70 -5.94 13.68 1.36
CA THR A 70 -5.84 13.61 2.82
C THR A 70 -5.53 12.19 3.31
N ARG A 71 -6.12 11.17 2.68
CA ARG A 71 -5.91 9.77 3.09
C ARG A 71 -4.53 9.26 2.71
N LEU A 72 -4.05 9.56 1.50
CA LEU A 72 -2.72 9.16 1.07
C LEU A 72 -1.64 9.86 1.90
N ALA A 73 -1.80 11.15 2.21
CA ALA A 73 -0.87 11.90 3.07
C ALA A 73 -0.70 11.33 4.49
N GLN A 74 -1.69 10.61 5.02
CA GLN A 74 -1.59 9.94 6.31
C GLN A 74 -0.76 8.65 6.25
N LEU A 75 -0.68 8.02 5.08
CA LEU A 75 -0.16 6.67 4.90
C LEU A 75 1.22 6.64 4.22
N VAL A 76 1.50 7.62 3.36
CA VAL A 76 2.77 7.78 2.62
C VAL A 76 3.21 9.24 2.61
N SER A 77 4.51 9.44 2.47
CA SER A 77 5.18 10.74 2.41
C SER A 77 6.39 10.67 1.48
N ALA A 78 7.06 11.80 1.25
CA ALA A 78 8.24 11.86 0.40
C ALA A 78 9.25 10.72 0.63
N GLY A 79 9.58 9.97 -0.42
CA GLY A 79 10.49 8.81 -0.40
C GLY A 79 9.86 7.47 -0.02
N ASP A 80 8.57 7.43 0.30
CA ASP A 80 7.79 6.20 0.41
C ASP A 80 7.37 5.69 -0.98
N VAL A 81 6.66 4.56 -1.05
CA VAL A 81 6.15 4.00 -2.31
C VAL A 81 4.65 3.72 -2.21
N LEU A 82 3.92 4.07 -3.26
CA LEU A 82 2.53 3.67 -3.45
C LEU A 82 2.45 2.61 -4.57
N LEU A 83 1.95 1.43 -4.24
CA LEU A 83 1.68 0.34 -5.16
C LEU A 83 0.18 0.25 -5.44
N ASP A 84 -0.24 0.78 -6.58
CA ASP A 84 -1.65 0.76 -6.97
C ASP A 84 -2.02 -0.56 -7.65
N LEU A 85 -2.84 -1.35 -6.95
CA LEU A 85 -3.44 -2.61 -7.42
C LEU A 85 -4.98 -2.56 -7.28
N ALA A 86 -5.54 -1.36 -7.15
CA ALA A 86 -6.97 -1.14 -7.08
C ALA A 86 -7.56 -0.96 -8.50
N TRP A 87 -8.89 -0.84 -8.58
CA TRP A 87 -9.60 -0.67 -9.86
C TRP A 87 -10.56 0.53 -9.85
N ASN A 88 -10.77 1.16 -8.70
CA ASN A 88 -11.84 2.12 -8.47
C ASN A 88 -11.38 3.58 -8.45
N ILE A 89 -10.12 3.86 -8.77
CA ILE A 89 -9.50 5.18 -8.79
C ILE A 89 -8.77 5.33 -10.12
N ASP A 90 -8.80 6.53 -10.70
CA ASP A 90 -8.05 6.80 -11.92
C ASP A 90 -6.54 6.81 -11.62
N ALA A 91 -5.78 6.01 -12.38
CA ALA A 91 -4.34 5.90 -12.19
C ALA A 91 -3.61 7.24 -12.34
N ASN A 92 -4.07 8.14 -13.22
CA ASN A 92 -3.43 9.44 -13.41
C ASN A 92 -3.62 10.35 -12.19
N GLU A 93 -4.76 10.24 -11.49
CA GLU A 93 -4.98 10.99 -10.24
C GLU A 93 -3.99 10.54 -9.17
N ILE A 94 -3.78 9.23 -9.02
CA ILE A 94 -2.82 8.67 -8.07
C ILE A 94 -1.37 9.07 -8.45
N ILE A 95 -0.99 8.90 -9.71
CA ILE A 95 0.35 9.22 -10.21
C ILE A 95 0.64 10.71 -10.04
N GLY A 96 -0.30 11.58 -10.41
CA GLY A 96 -0.17 13.03 -10.25
C GLY A 96 0.02 13.42 -8.79
N TRP A 97 -0.80 12.86 -7.89
CA TRP A 97 -0.66 13.11 -6.46
C TRP A 97 0.70 12.63 -5.91
N CYS A 98 1.16 11.44 -6.30
CA CYS A 98 2.46 10.92 -5.85
C CYS A 98 3.60 11.82 -6.33
N HIS A 99 3.57 12.26 -7.59
CA HIS A 99 4.55 13.19 -8.15
C HIS A 99 4.61 14.51 -7.36
N GLU A 100 3.46 15.11 -7.05
CA GLU A 100 3.37 16.35 -6.27
C GLU A 100 3.89 16.20 -4.83
N ASN A 101 3.82 15.00 -4.26
CA ASN A 101 4.18 14.71 -2.87
C ASN A 101 5.53 13.96 -2.71
N ASN A 102 6.26 13.76 -3.81
CA ASN A 102 7.54 13.02 -3.87
C ASN A 102 7.44 11.56 -3.36
N VAL A 103 6.30 10.93 -3.59
CA VAL A 103 6.04 9.49 -3.33
C VAL A 103 6.32 8.68 -4.59
#